data_AF-A0A3D4WAS6-F1
#
_entry.id   AF-A0A3D4WAS6-F1
#
_cell.length_a   1.000
_cell.length_b   1.000
_cell.length_c   1.000
_cell.angle_alpha   90.00
_cell.angle_beta   90.00
_cell.angle_gamma   90.00
#
_symmetry.space_group_name_H-M   'P 1'
#
loop_
_entity.id
_entity.type
_entity.pdbx_description
1 polymer ?
#
loop_
_entity_poly.entity_id
_entity_poly.type
_entity_poly.pdbx_seq_one_letter_code
_entity_poly.pdbx_strand_id
1 'polypeptide(L)'
;AFMYYTAVIDWPVNYGGKPTNAFPSFIVVTIVITILTVTLASLFTFSVRAQIYPGKAYILPDARSTDDKFVMIFDKALSGNKTGELEGILKEKGAVEVYEKELKPQK
;
A
#
# COMPACT_ATOMS: atom_id res chain seq x y z
N ALA A 1 -0.96 -21.45 20.78
CA ALA A 1 -1.99 -22.48 20.63
C ALA A 1 -1.54 -23.60 19.68
N PHE A 2 -1.25 -23.32 18.40
CA PHE A 2 -0.88 -24.35 17.41
C PHE A 2 0.35 -25.20 17.79
N MET A 3 1.49 -24.58 18.12
CA MET A 3 2.71 -25.33 18.46
C MET A 3 2.59 -26.17 19.74
N TYR A 4 1.82 -25.68 20.72
CA TYR A 4 1.56 -26.43 21.95
C TYR A 4 0.65 -27.63 21.66
N TYR A 5 -0.36 -27.44 20.83
CA TYR A 5 -1.24 -28.52 20.40
C TYR A 5 -0.45 -29.63 19.70
N THR A 6 0.39 -29.30 18.71
CA THR A 6 1.14 -30.32 17.97
C THR A 6 2.24 -30.99 18.79
N ALA A 7 3.00 -30.23 19.59
CA ALA A 7 4.16 -30.75 20.31
C ALA A 7 3.85 -31.42 21.66
N VAL A 8 2.70 -31.11 22.27
CA VAL A 8 2.36 -31.60 23.62
C VAL A 8 1.10 -32.47 23.63
N ILE A 9 0.08 -32.12 22.83
CA ILE A 9 -1.23 -32.79 22.89
C ILE A 9 -1.34 -33.88 21.82
N ASP A 10 -1.09 -33.55 20.55
CA ASP A 10 -1.36 -34.43 19.41
C ASP A 10 -0.28 -35.51 19.24
N TRP A 11 0.99 -35.10 19.15
CA TRP A 11 2.10 -36.04 18.96
C TRP A 11 3.35 -35.61 19.75
N PRO A 12 3.42 -35.91 21.07
CA PRO A 12 4.57 -35.59 21.89
C PRO A 12 5.77 -36.47 21.52
N VAL A 13 6.79 -35.87 20.90
CA VAL A 13 8.05 -36.54 20.54
C VAL A 13 9.13 -36.22 21.57
N ASN A 14 9.84 -37.25 22.03
CA ASN A 14 11.08 -37.06 22.78
C ASN A 14 12.26 -36.91 21.79
N TYR A 15 12.66 -35.66 21.54
CA TYR A 15 13.85 -35.34 20.74
C TYR A 15 14.96 -34.78 21.63
N GLY A 16 16.02 -35.58 21.82
CA GLY A 16 17.22 -35.16 22.56
C GLY A 16 17.02 -34.92 24.05
N GLY A 17 16.00 -35.52 24.68
CA GLY A 17 15.74 -35.41 26.13
C GLY A 17 15.19 -34.06 26.58
N LYS A 18 14.78 -33.20 25.64
CA LYS A 18 14.20 -31.89 25.96
C LYS A 18 12.79 -32.05 26.53
N PRO A 19 12.36 -31.14 27.43
CA PRO A 19 10.97 -31.09 27.85
C PRO A 19 10.04 -30.92 26.64
N THR A 20 8.93 -31.65 26.60
CA THR A 20 7.94 -31.57 25.51
C THR A 20 7.39 -30.15 25.33
N ASN A 21 7.33 -29.37 26.41
CA ASN A 21 7.02 -27.94 26.38
C ASN A 21 8.31 -27.09 26.25
N ALA A 22 9.00 -27.17 25.10
CA ALA A 22 10.22 -26.43 24.81
C ALA A 22 9.94 -24.94 24.50
N PHE A 23 9.52 -24.17 25.52
CA PHE A 23 9.14 -22.77 25.42
C PHE A 23 10.16 -21.85 24.68
N PRO A 24 11.49 -21.96 24.90
CA PRO A 24 12.46 -21.11 24.20
C PRO A 24 12.45 -21.29 22.67
N SER A 25 12.20 -22.51 22.18
CA SER A 25 12.16 -22.79 20.74
C SER A 25 10.90 -22.23 20.08
N PHE A 26 9.79 -22.12 20.80
CA PHE A 26 8.54 -21.55 20.30
C PHE A 26 8.60 -20.03 20.10
N ILE A 27 9.46 -19.33 20.83
CA ILE A 27 9.62 -17.87 20.69
C ILE A 27 10.08 -17.52 19.27
N VAL A 28 11.09 -18.22 18.76
CA VAL A 28 11.67 -17.97 17.43
C VAL A 28 10.62 -18.16 16.34
N VAL A 29 9.88 -19.28 16.39
CA VAL A 29 8.84 -19.59 15.40
C VAL A 29 7.68 -18.61 15.47
N THR A 30 7.27 -18.22 16.68
CA THR A 30 6.19 -17.23 16.87
C THR A 30 6.57 -15.89 16.26
N ILE A 31 7.80 -15.41 16.49
CA ILE A 31 8.29 -14.14 15.93
C ILE A 31 8.28 -14.16 14.40
N VAL A 32 8.70 -15.27 13.78
CA VAL A 32 8.68 -15.38 12.31
C VAL A 32 7.25 -15.33 11.78
N ILE A 33 6.32 -16.05 12.41
CA ILE A 33 4.90 -16.07 11.99
C ILE A 33 4.26 -14.70 12.20
N THR A 34 4.55 -13.99 13.30
CA THR A 34 3.99 -12.66 13.54
C THR A 34 4.51 -11.66 12.51
N ILE A 35 5.82 -11.65 12.22
CA ILE A 35 6.40 -10.78 11.18
C ILE A 35 5.78 -11.10 9.80
N LEU A 36 5.66 -12.38 9.43
CA LEU A 36 5.05 -12.78 8.17
C LEU A 36 3.58 -12.33 8.09
N THR A 37 2.82 -12.50 9.17
CA THR A 37 1.40 -12.11 9.21
C THR A 37 1.24 -10.60 9.09
N VAL A 38 2.05 -9.82 9.84
CA VAL A 38 2.00 -8.36 9.82
C VAL A 38 2.41 -7.81 8.46
N THR A 39 3.46 -8.36 7.83
CA THR A 39 3.92 -7.90 6.51
C THR A 39 2.88 -8.19 5.44
N LEU A 40 2.30 -9.41 5.40
CA LEU A 40 1.22 -9.74 4.46
C LEU A 40 -0.04 -8.91 4.72
N ALA A 41 -0.50 -8.79 5.97
CA ALA A 41 -1.67 -7.99 6.30
C ALA A 41 -1.49 -6.52 5.92
N SER A 42 -0.29 -5.95 6.14
CA SER A 42 0.03 -4.57 5.76
C SER A 42 0.03 -4.40 4.24
N LEU A 43 0.63 -5.34 3.51
CA LEU A 43 0.63 -5.34 2.03
C LEU A 43 -0.79 -5.41 1.47
N PHE A 44 -1.62 -6.34 1.97
CA PHE A 44 -3.01 -6.47 1.54
C PHE A 44 -3.84 -5.24 1.89
N THR A 45 -3.69 -4.71 3.11
CA THR A 45 -4.41 -3.50 3.54
C THR A 45 -4.04 -2.30 2.67
N PHE A 46 -2.75 -2.12 2.37
CA PHE A 46 -2.28 -1.06 1.47
C PHE A 46 -2.82 -1.24 0.06
N SER A 47 -2.71 -2.45 -0.51
CA SER A 47 -3.19 -2.77 -1.86
C SER A 47 -4.69 -2.52 -2.00
N VAL A 48 -5.51 -2.93 -1.02
CA VAL A 48 -6.96 -2.70 -1.02
C VAL A 48 -7.29 -1.22 -0.87
N ARG A 49 -6.65 -0.52 0.08
CA ARG A 49 -6.93 0.90 0.37
C ARG A 49 -6.47 1.84 -0.75
N ALA A 50 -5.31 1.58 -1.34
CA ALA A 50 -4.83 2.31 -2.51
C ALA A 50 -5.52 1.86 -3.80
N GLN A 51 -6.35 0.81 -3.72
CA GLN A 51 -6.98 0.13 -4.85
C GLN A 51 -5.96 -0.19 -5.94
N ILE A 52 -4.80 -0.77 -5.57
CA ILE A 52 -3.75 -1.18 -6.50
C ILE A 52 -3.79 -2.70 -6.60
N TYR A 53 -4.19 -3.23 -7.74
CA TYR A 53 -4.20 -4.66 -8.03
C TYR A 53 -3.75 -4.91 -9.48
N PRO A 54 -3.17 -6.10 -9.78
CA PRO A 54 -2.72 -6.42 -11.12
C PRO A 54 -3.85 -6.29 -12.15
N GLY A 55 -3.62 -5.56 -13.23
CA GLY A 55 -4.60 -5.35 -14.31
C GLY A 55 -5.61 -4.21 -14.09
N LYS A 56 -5.47 -3.41 -13.02
CA LYS A 56 -6.28 -2.19 -12.87
C LYS A 56 -5.80 -1.10 -13.84
N ALA A 57 -6.72 -0.52 -14.60
CA ALA A 57 -6.46 0.68 -15.37
C ALA A 57 -6.09 1.85 -14.44
N TYR A 58 -5.01 2.55 -14.75
CA TYR A 58 -4.53 3.68 -13.97
C TYR A 58 -4.81 4.99 -14.71
N ILE A 59 -4.96 6.07 -13.95
CA ILE A 59 -5.18 7.41 -14.48
C ILE A 59 -3.84 8.14 -14.36
N LEU A 60 -3.21 8.42 -15.50
CA LEU A 60 -1.98 9.20 -15.56
C LEU A 60 -2.29 10.62 -16.06
N PRO A 61 -2.09 11.68 -15.24
CA PRO A 61 -2.40 13.05 -15.62
C PRO A 61 -1.56 13.54 -16.81
N ASP A 62 -0.24 13.38 -16.71
CA ASP A 62 0.74 13.64 -17.76
C ASP A 62 1.82 12.54 -17.69
N ALA A 63 2.30 12.07 -18.84
CA ALA A 63 3.36 11.06 -18.90
C ALA A 63 4.66 11.56 -18.23
N ARG A 64 4.89 12.88 -18.34
CA ARG A 64 5.96 13.62 -17.71
C ARG A 64 5.88 13.67 -16.17
N SER A 65 4.75 13.28 -15.59
CA SER A 65 4.57 13.28 -14.12
C SER A 65 5.47 12.30 -13.37
N THR A 66 6.02 11.30 -14.06
CA THR A 66 6.90 10.29 -13.46
C THR A 66 8.39 10.59 -13.69
N ASP A 67 8.70 11.55 -14.57
CA ASP A 67 10.06 11.82 -15.04
C ASP A 67 10.54 13.23 -14.61
N ASP A 68 9.99 14.30 -15.20
CA ASP A 68 10.55 15.66 -15.11
C ASP A 68 9.65 16.70 -14.43
N LYS A 69 8.33 16.49 -14.35
CA LYS A 69 7.36 17.51 -13.92
C LYS A 69 6.51 17.07 -12.73
N PHE A 70 6.29 18.00 -11.80
CA PHE A 70 5.26 17.86 -10.77
C PHE A 70 3.93 18.38 -11.31
N VAL A 71 2.87 17.57 -11.19
CA VAL A 71 1.54 17.90 -11.69
C VAL A 71 0.58 18.10 -10.52
N MET A 72 -0.14 19.22 -10.52
CA MET A 72 -1.27 19.47 -9.61
C MET A 72 -2.57 19.38 -10.40
N ILE A 73 -3.54 18.64 -9.84
CA ILE A 73 -4.84 18.41 -10.47
C ILE A 73 -5.89 19.13 -9.64
N PHE A 74 -6.74 19.91 -10.31
CA PHE A 74 -7.87 20.59 -9.70
C PHE A 74 -9.15 20.08 -10.35
N ASP A 75 -10.11 19.67 -9.52
CA ASP A 75 -11.42 19.26 -10.01
C ASP A 75 -12.27 20.49 -10.31
N LYS A 76 -12.66 20.64 -11.57
CA LYS A 76 -13.50 21.75 -12.05
C LYS A 76 -14.89 21.74 -11.41
N ALA A 77 -15.40 20.57 -11.03
CA ALA A 77 -16.70 20.44 -10.35
C ALA A 77 -16.70 21.13 -8.97
N LEU A 78 -15.54 21.14 -8.29
CA LEU A 78 -15.37 21.81 -7.00
C LEU A 78 -15.08 23.32 -7.13
N SER A 79 -14.50 23.77 -8.25
CA SER A 79 -14.04 25.15 -8.41
C SER A 79 -15.08 26.17 -8.86
N GLY A 80 -16.32 25.76 -9.15
CA GLY A 80 -17.47 26.65 -9.38
C GLY A 80 -17.16 27.91 -10.21
N ASN A 81 -17.11 27.81 -11.54
CA ASN A 81 -16.92 28.91 -12.50
C ASN A 81 -15.70 29.86 -12.31
N LYS A 82 -14.84 29.67 -11.30
CA LYS A 82 -13.65 30.51 -11.04
C LYS A 82 -12.37 30.03 -11.71
N THR A 83 -12.48 29.31 -12.82
CA THR A 83 -11.32 28.72 -13.52
C THR A 83 -10.29 29.78 -13.93
N GLY A 84 -10.74 30.96 -14.39
CA GLY A 84 -9.84 32.04 -14.82
C GLY A 84 -9.02 32.67 -13.68
N GLU A 85 -9.58 32.81 -12.48
CA GLU A 85 -8.85 33.32 -11.31
C GLU A 85 -7.75 32.34 -10.86
N LEU A 86 -8.06 31.05 -10.89
CA LEU A 86 -7.13 29.97 -10.53
C LEU A 86 -5.93 29.92 -11.47
N GLU A 87 -6.16 30.02 -12.79
CA GLU A 87 -5.06 30.08 -13.74
C GLU A 87 -4.13 31.28 -13.51
N GLY A 88 -4.70 32.44 -13.16
CA GLY A 88 -3.94 33.64 -12.83
C GLY A 88 -3.04 33.44 -11.61
N ILE A 89 -3.59 32.90 -10.53
CA ILE A 89 -2.85 32.61 -9.29
C ILE A 89 -1.75 31.58 -9.56
N LEU A 90 -2.04 30.51 -10.30
CA LEU A 90 -1.07 29.46 -10.60
C LEU A 90 0.12 30.00 -11.41
N LYS A 91 -0.16 30.84 -12.42
CA LYS A 91 0.89 31.49 -13.21
C LYS A 91 1.73 32.45 -12.37
N GLU A 92 1.11 33.23 -11.49
CA GLU A 92 1.82 34.14 -10.57
C GLU A 92 2.74 33.36 -9.62
N LYS A 93 2.31 32.19 -9.14
CA LYS A 93 3.10 31.33 -8.24
C LYS A 93 4.13 30.43 -8.96
N GLY A 94 4.31 30.60 -10.27
CA GLY A 94 5.38 29.93 -11.03
C GLY A 94 5.00 28.63 -11.72
N ALA A 95 3.72 28.40 -12.01
CA ALA A 95 3.30 27.27 -12.84
C ALA A 95 3.81 27.46 -14.28
N VAL A 96 4.61 26.50 -14.76
CA VAL A 96 5.23 26.52 -16.10
C VAL A 96 4.19 26.28 -17.21
N GLU A 97 3.24 25.37 -16.96
CA GLU A 97 2.18 24.99 -17.91
C GLU A 97 0.87 24.85 -17.13
N VAL A 98 -0.22 25.41 -17.69
CA VAL A 98 -1.58 25.26 -17.17
C VAL A 98 -2.50 24.93 -18.34
N TYR A 99 -3.15 23.78 -18.30
CA TYR A 99 -4.04 23.32 -19.35
C TYR A 99 -5.19 22.47 -18.78
N GLU A 100 -6.31 22.47 -19.49
CA GLU A 100 -7.46 21.62 -19.18
C GLU A 100 -7.31 20.29 -19.93
N LYS A 101 -7.45 19.17 -19.22
CA LYS A 101 -7.36 17.83 -19.81
C LYS A 101 -8.37 16.89 -19.17
N GLU A 102 -9.10 16.17 -20.02
CA GLU A 102 -9.93 15.06 -19.59
C GLU A 102 -9.06 13.84 -19.24
N LEU A 103 -9.14 13.38 -18.01
CA LEU A 103 -8.40 12.22 -17.52
C LEU A 103 -9.09 10.94 -17.98
N LYS A 104 -8.47 10.21 -18.91
CA LYS A 104 -8.93 8.89 -19.37
C LYS A 104 -8.13 7.78 -18.70
N PRO A 105 -8.79 6.71 -18.20
CA PRO A 105 -8.08 5.56 -17.65
C PRO A 105 -7.33 4.83 -18.77
N GLN A 106 -6.03 4.62 -18.60
CA GLN A 106 -5.21 3.82 -19.51
C GLN A 106 -5.10 2.39 -18.97
N LYS A 107 -5.21 1.40 -19.86
CA LYS A 107 -5.09 -0.03 -19.55
C LYS A 107 -3.66 -0.50 -19.66
#